data_AF-W3RJ58-F1
#
_entry.id   AF-W3RJ58-F1
#
_cell.length_a   1.000
_cell.length_b   1.000
_cell.length_c   1.000
_cell.angle_alpha   90.00
_cell.angle_beta   90.00
_cell.angle_gamma   90.00
#
_symmetry.space_group_name_H-M   'P 1'
#
loop_
_entity.id
_entity.type
_entity.pdbx_description
1 polymer ?
#
loop_
_entity_poly.entity_id
_entity_poly.type
_entity_poly.pdbx_seq_one_letter_code
_entity_poly.pdbx_strand_id
1 'polypeptide(L)'
;MLIWPDTLLVLLGALAIDAVVGDPNWLWRRLPHPVTVIGAVIGWFDRAFNSPSGADAWRRGCGLACTIALVLGAGAIGVLMERALQAIGGGEILIALIAATFLAQRSLYEHVAAVGDAFESGGLAQARRAVAMIVGRDPASLDETGVCRAAVESCAENFSDGVVAPAFWFALFGLPGLLIYKVVNTADSMVGHRTERHEAFGWAAARLDDGLNLVPARLSGLLIAVAAPAVGGRFIAALQLMVRDARLHRSPNAGWPEAAMAGALGLALAGPRRYAEKMVDDPFLNRDGRKDADPKDIHRALRVLIVASVLHAGLYALLVVAF
;
A
#
# COMPACT_ATOMS: atom_id res chain seq x y z
N MET A 1 16.94 -18.58 -5.93
CA MET A 1 16.60 -18.74 -7.35
C MET A 1 15.50 -17.74 -7.65
N LEU A 2 15.80 -16.72 -8.45
CA LEU A 2 14.76 -15.98 -9.16
C LEU A 2 14.04 -16.99 -10.07
N ILE A 3 12.75 -16.81 -10.33
CA ILE A 3 12.04 -17.77 -11.19
C ILE A 3 12.72 -17.81 -12.58
N TRP A 4 13.30 -16.69 -13.06
CA TRP A 4 14.10 -16.60 -14.28
C TRP A 4 15.24 -15.55 -14.16
N PRO A 5 16.25 -15.58 -15.05
CA PRO A 5 17.39 -14.64 -15.02
C PRO A 5 16.96 -13.17 -15.13
N ASP A 6 15.93 -12.89 -15.96
CA ASP A 6 15.54 -11.52 -16.29
C ASP A 6 14.43 -10.95 -15.38
N THR A 7 13.97 -11.69 -14.36
CA THR A 7 12.85 -11.26 -13.49
C THR A 7 13.08 -9.85 -12.92
N LEU A 8 14.30 -9.56 -12.47
CA LEU A 8 14.62 -8.26 -11.87
C LEU A 8 14.71 -7.14 -12.92
N LEU A 9 15.16 -7.43 -14.14
CA LEU A 9 15.14 -6.46 -15.25
C LEU A 9 13.71 -6.12 -15.66
N VAL A 10 12.84 -7.13 -15.75
CA VAL A 10 11.41 -6.96 -16.01
C VAL A 10 10.76 -6.12 -14.91
N LEU A 11 11.10 -6.36 -13.64
CA LEU A 11 10.62 -5.56 -12.52
C LEU A 11 11.07 -4.09 -12.60
N LEU A 12 12.33 -3.84 -12.95
CA LEU A 12 12.83 -2.47 -13.18
C LEU A 12 12.06 -1.79 -14.31
N GLY A 13 11.77 -2.53 -15.39
CA GLY A 13 10.90 -2.07 -16.46
C GLY A 13 9.51 -1.71 -15.96
N ALA A 14 8.88 -2.57 -15.15
CA ALA A 14 7.55 -2.32 -14.58
C ALA A 14 7.53 -1.08 -13.66
N LEU A 15 8.52 -0.95 -12.77
CA LEU A 15 8.67 0.23 -11.90
C LEU A 15 8.86 1.52 -12.70
N ALA A 16 9.68 1.48 -13.77
CA ALA A 16 9.88 2.63 -14.65
C ALA A 16 8.61 2.99 -15.44
N ILE A 17 7.89 1.99 -15.95
CA ILE A 17 6.62 2.18 -16.66
C ILE A 17 5.59 2.83 -15.74
N ASP A 18 5.37 2.28 -14.54
CA ASP A 18 4.43 2.85 -13.57
C ASP A 18 4.84 4.28 -13.17
N ALA A 19 6.13 4.52 -12.88
CA ALA A 19 6.62 5.85 -12.52
C ALA A 19 6.33 6.94 -13.58
N VAL A 20 6.35 6.58 -14.87
CA VAL A 20 6.19 7.52 -15.99
C VAL A 20 4.74 7.59 -16.48
N VAL A 21 4.09 6.44 -16.62
CA VAL A 21 2.75 6.32 -17.22
C VAL A 21 1.66 6.36 -16.16
N GLY A 22 1.89 5.72 -15.01
CA GLY A 22 0.90 5.51 -13.95
C GLY A 22 -0.36 4.81 -14.43
N ASP A 23 -1.51 5.29 -13.95
CA ASP A 23 -2.83 4.78 -14.28
C ASP A 23 -3.53 5.66 -15.32
N PRO A 24 -3.41 5.35 -16.63
CA PRO A 24 -4.00 6.18 -17.67
C PRO A 24 -5.53 6.18 -17.60
N ASN A 25 -6.10 7.30 -17.15
CA ASN A 25 -7.56 7.49 -17.02
C ASN A 25 -8.36 7.12 -18.27
N TRP A 26 -7.82 7.34 -19.48
CA TRP A 26 -8.50 7.02 -20.73
C TRP A 26 -8.69 5.51 -20.95
N LEU A 27 -7.80 4.68 -20.40
CA LEU A 27 -7.83 3.23 -20.51
C LEU A 27 -8.84 2.65 -19.54
N TRP A 28 -8.75 3.06 -18.26
CA TRP A 28 -9.58 2.54 -17.18
C TRP A 28 -11.03 3.06 -17.20
N ARG A 29 -11.31 4.10 -17.97
CA ARG A 29 -12.69 4.47 -18.34
C ARG A 29 -13.34 3.54 -19.35
N ARG A 30 -12.54 2.78 -20.13
CA ARG A 30 -13.02 1.87 -21.19
C ARG A 30 -12.94 0.40 -20.79
N LEU A 31 -12.00 0.05 -19.91
CA LEU A 31 -11.80 -1.31 -19.43
C LEU A 31 -11.80 -1.31 -17.89
N PRO A 32 -12.41 -2.31 -17.25
CA PRO A 32 -12.34 -2.43 -15.80
C PRO A 32 -10.89 -2.70 -15.38
N HIS A 33 -10.39 -1.88 -14.45
CA HIS A 33 -9.07 -2.06 -13.87
C HIS A 33 -8.94 -3.46 -13.23
N PRO A 34 -7.81 -4.19 -13.38
CA PRO A 34 -7.67 -5.53 -12.81
C PRO A 34 -8.02 -5.63 -11.32
N VAL A 35 -7.60 -4.63 -10.53
CA VAL A 35 -7.96 -4.52 -9.10
C VAL A 35 -9.47 -4.38 -8.86
N THR A 36 -10.22 -3.69 -9.73
CA THR A 36 -11.69 -3.59 -9.57
C THR A 36 -12.39 -4.92 -9.91
N VAL A 37 -11.84 -5.70 -10.85
CA VAL A 37 -12.29 -7.06 -11.13
C VAL A 37 -12.04 -7.98 -9.93
N ILE A 38 -10.84 -7.93 -9.35
CA ILE A 38 -10.51 -8.65 -8.10
C ILE A 38 -11.50 -8.27 -6.99
N GLY A 39 -11.77 -6.98 -6.81
CA GLY A 39 -12.73 -6.49 -5.82
C GLY A 39 -14.16 -6.97 -6.09
N ALA A 40 -14.59 -7.06 -7.35
CA ALA A 40 -15.90 -7.59 -7.69
C ALA A 40 -16.04 -9.07 -7.32
N VAL A 41 -14.99 -9.87 -7.52
CA VAL A 41 -14.93 -11.29 -7.13
C VAL A 41 -14.98 -11.43 -5.61
N ILE A 42 -14.18 -10.66 -4.87
CA ILE A 42 -14.20 -10.64 -3.39
C ILE A 42 -15.57 -10.23 -2.86
N GLY A 43 -16.16 -9.17 -3.43
CA GLY A 43 -17.49 -8.69 -3.05
C GLY A 43 -18.59 -9.70 -3.35
N TRP A 44 -18.44 -10.51 -4.41
CA TRP A 44 -19.34 -11.64 -4.65
C TRP A 44 -19.19 -12.71 -3.57
N PHE A 45 -17.97 -13.10 -3.19
CA PHE A 45 -17.74 -14.03 -2.08
C PHE A 45 -18.33 -13.51 -0.76
N ASP A 46 -18.13 -12.23 -0.42
CA ASP A 46 -18.71 -11.62 0.78
C ASP A 46 -20.24 -11.69 0.76
N ARG A 47 -20.89 -11.34 -0.36
CA ARG A 47 -22.35 -11.40 -0.46
C ARG A 47 -22.90 -12.83 -0.44
N ALA A 48 -22.20 -13.77 -1.06
CA ALA A 48 -22.67 -15.14 -1.21
C ALA A 48 -22.46 -15.99 0.05
N PHE A 49 -21.36 -15.78 0.78
CA PHE A 49 -20.93 -16.69 1.85
C PHE A 49 -20.82 -16.04 3.24
N ASN A 50 -20.83 -14.71 3.35
CA ASN A 50 -20.84 -14.00 4.63
C ASN A 50 -22.27 -13.62 5.05
N SER A 51 -23.06 -14.61 5.43
CA SER A 51 -24.41 -14.38 5.95
C SER A 51 -24.36 -13.71 7.33
N PRO A 52 -25.05 -12.57 7.54
CA PRO A 52 -25.12 -11.92 8.85
C PRO A 52 -25.74 -12.79 9.96
N SER A 53 -26.61 -13.73 9.59
CA SER A 53 -27.24 -14.67 10.52
C SER A 53 -26.46 -15.97 10.72
N GLY A 54 -25.32 -16.14 10.03
CA GLY A 54 -24.50 -17.33 10.12
C GLY A 54 -23.68 -17.37 11.40
N ALA A 55 -23.50 -18.56 11.98
CA ALA A 55 -22.60 -18.76 13.12
C ALA A 55 -21.16 -18.37 12.75
N ASP A 56 -20.43 -17.76 13.67
CA ASP A 56 -19.06 -17.27 13.42
C ASP A 56 -18.10 -18.36 12.94
N ALA A 57 -18.23 -19.59 13.45
CA ALA A 57 -17.40 -20.71 13.00
C ALA A 57 -17.61 -21.02 11.51
N TRP A 58 -18.86 -20.96 11.03
CA TRP A 58 -19.18 -21.16 9.62
C TRP A 58 -18.64 -20.01 8.77
N ARG A 59 -18.85 -18.75 9.20
CA ARG A 59 -18.34 -17.55 8.51
C ARG A 59 -16.82 -17.58 8.40
N ARG A 60 -16.12 -17.99 9.46
CA ARG A 60 -14.65 -18.20 9.45
C ARG A 60 -14.23 -19.29 8.45
N GLY A 61 -14.93 -20.42 8.42
CA GLY A 61 -14.67 -21.50 7.47
C GLY A 61 -14.85 -21.05 6.01
N CYS A 62 -15.95 -20.36 5.72
CA CYS A 62 -16.20 -19.78 4.41
C CYS A 62 -15.13 -18.74 4.04
N GLY A 63 -14.78 -17.85 4.96
CA GLY A 63 -13.73 -16.84 4.76
C GLY A 63 -12.36 -17.44 4.44
N LEU A 64 -11.97 -18.50 5.17
CA LEU A 64 -10.76 -19.26 4.90
C LEU A 64 -10.79 -19.92 3.52
N ALA A 65 -11.89 -20.59 3.17
CA ALA A 65 -12.05 -21.22 1.87
C ALA A 65 -11.99 -20.19 0.72
N CYS A 66 -12.62 -19.02 0.90
CA CYS A 66 -12.55 -17.91 -0.06
C CYS A 66 -11.11 -17.42 -0.21
N THR A 67 -10.39 -17.21 0.90
CA THR A 67 -8.99 -16.78 0.88
C THR A 67 -8.10 -17.79 0.15
N ILE A 68 -8.27 -19.09 0.41
CA ILE A 68 -7.54 -20.16 -0.28
C ILE A 68 -7.87 -20.15 -1.79
N ALA A 69 -9.16 -20.07 -2.15
CA ALA A 69 -9.59 -20.03 -3.55
C ALA A 69 -9.01 -18.82 -4.30
N LEU A 70 -8.99 -17.65 -3.66
CA LEU A 70 -8.40 -16.43 -4.18
C LEU A 70 -6.89 -16.58 -4.41
N VAL A 71 -6.14 -17.11 -3.43
CA VAL A 71 -4.69 -17.33 -3.54
C VAL A 71 -4.37 -18.34 -4.63
N LEU A 72 -5.03 -19.50 -4.63
CA LEU A 72 -4.80 -20.54 -5.64
C LEU A 72 -5.19 -20.07 -7.04
N GLY A 73 -6.32 -19.35 -7.17
CA GLY A 73 -6.76 -18.77 -8.44
C GLY A 73 -5.78 -17.73 -8.97
N ALA A 74 -5.35 -16.78 -8.13
CA ALA A 74 -4.39 -15.75 -8.49
C ALA A 74 -3.02 -16.34 -8.87
N GLY A 75 -2.54 -17.31 -8.09
CA GLY A 75 -1.29 -18.02 -8.37
C GLY A 75 -1.35 -18.81 -9.67
N ALA A 76 -2.43 -19.55 -9.91
CA ALA A 76 -2.62 -20.30 -11.15
C ALA A 76 -2.69 -19.38 -12.38
N ILE A 77 -3.46 -18.29 -12.30
CA ILE A 77 -3.53 -17.28 -13.36
C ILE A 77 -2.14 -16.68 -13.62
N GLY A 78 -1.41 -16.31 -12.57
CA GLY A 78 -0.06 -15.78 -12.68
C GLY A 78 0.90 -16.74 -13.38
N VAL A 79 0.90 -18.02 -12.98
CA VAL A 79 1.78 -19.04 -13.56
C VAL A 79 1.43 -19.28 -15.04
N LEU A 80 0.14 -19.42 -15.35
CA LEU A 80 -0.31 -19.67 -16.73
C LEU A 80 0.01 -18.48 -17.63
N MET A 81 -0.27 -17.27 -17.16
CA MET A 81 0.00 -16.03 -17.90
C MET A 81 1.48 -15.84 -18.14
N GLU A 82 2.32 -16.00 -17.11
CA GLU A 82 3.76 -15.83 -17.23
C GLU A 82 4.37 -16.85 -18.19
N ARG A 83 4.00 -18.14 -18.08
CA ARG A 83 4.46 -19.19 -19.01
C ARG A 83 4.02 -18.94 -20.45
N ALA A 84 2.78 -18.50 -20.65
CA ALA A 84 2.27 -18.20 -21.99
C ALA A 84 3.01 -17.02 -22.62
N LEU A 85 3.30 -15.97 -21.86
CA LEU A 85 4.03 -14.80 -22.33
C LEU A 85 5.50 -15.13 -22.60
N GLN A 86 6.14 -15.96 -21.78
CA GLN A 86 7.52 -16.39 -22.04
C GLN A 86 7.67 -17.23 -23.31
N ALA A 87 6.60 -17.86 -23.79
CA ALA A 87 6.64 -18.65 -25.01
C ALA A 87 6.65 -17.79 -26.29
N ILE A 88 6.40 -16.47 -26.18
CA ILE A 88 6.39 -15.54 -27.31
C ILE A 88 7.59 -14.59 -27.24
N GLY A 89 8.17 -14.26 -28.39
CA GLY A 89 9.27 -13.30 -28.45
C GLY A 89 8.82 -11.91 -27.96
N GLY A 90 9.52 -11.36 -26.96
CA GLY A 90 9.20 -10.08 -26.32
C GLY A 90 8.15 -10.16 -25.21
N GLY A 91 7.83 -11.36 -24.72
CA GLY A 91 6.92 -11.58 -23.61
C GLY A 91 7.29 -10.83 -22.33
N GLU A 92 8.57 -10.58 -22.11
CA GLU A 92 9.13 -9.83 -20.98
C GLU A 92 8.56 -8.41 -20.90
N ILE A 93 8.37 -7.76 -22.07
CA ILE A 93 7.78 -6.41 -22.15
C ILE A 93 6.32 -6.45 -21.73
N LEU A 94 5.58 -7.48 -22.16
CA LEU A 94 4.18 -7.65 -21.79
C LEU A 94 4.03 -7.96 -20.30
N ILE A 95 4.92 -8.79 -19.74
CA ILE A 95 4.98 -9.04 -18.29
C ILE A 95 5.25 -7.74 -17.53
N ALA A 96 6.20 -6.92 -17.98
CA ALA A 96 6.49 -5.62 -17.35
C ALA A 96 5.28 -4.69 -17.39
N LEU A 97 4.57 -4.62 -18.52
CA LEU A 97 3.35 -3.82 -18.66
C LEU A 97 2.24 -4.32 -17.72
N ILE A 98 2.02 -5.63 -17.63
CA ILE A 98 1.05 -6.20 -16.70
C ILE A 98 1.43 -5.91 -15.26
N ALA A 99 2.70 -6.14 -14.90
CA ALA A 99 3.18 -5.89 -13.55
C ALA A 99 3.03 -4.41 -13.14
N ALA A 100 3.29 -3.47 -14.06
CA ALA A 100 3.10 -2.05 -13.84
C ALA A 100 1.66 -1.69 -13.44
N THR A 101 0.63 -2.39 -13.95
CA THR A 101 -0.78 -2.14 -13.57
C THR A 101 -1.13 -2.50 -12.12
N PHE A 102 -0.24 -3.22 -11.42
CA PHE A 102 -0.42 -3.59 -10.02
C PHE A 102 0.50 -2.84 -9.07
N LEU A 103 1.41 -2.03 -9.60
CA LEU A 103 2.22 -1.05 -8.87
C LEU A 103 1.47 0.29 -8.87
N ALA A 104 1.58 1.04 -7.77
CA ALA A 104 0.82 2.27 -7.58
C ALA A 104 1.71 3.49 -7.29
N GLN A 105 2.96 3.52 -7.75
CA GLN A 105 3.92 4.56 -7.42
C GLN A 105 3.46 5.94 -7.90
N ARG A 106 3.07 6.04 -9.18
CA ARG A 106 2.62 7.30 -9.77
C ARG A 106 1.25 7.70 -9.25
N SER A 107 0.32 6.75 -9.19
CA SER A 107 -1.02 6.96 -8.67
C SER A 107 -1.00 7.44 -7.21
N LEU A 108 -0.16 6.85 -6.36
CA LEU A 108 0.04 7.28 -4.97
C LEU A 108 0.54 8.73 -4.90
N TYR A 109 1.57 9.07 -5.69
CA TYR A 109 2.09 10.44 -5.74
C TYR A 109 0.98 11.43 -6.12
N GLU A 110 0.22 11.15 -7.17
CA GLU A 110 -0.82 12.04 -7.69
C GLU A 110 -1.95 12.27 -6.68
N HIS A 111 -2.43 11.22 -6.02
CA HIS A 111 -3.50 11.38 -5.02
C HIS A 111 -3.03 12.14 -3.78
N VAL A 112 -1.79 11.93 -3.32
CA VAL A 112 -1.23 12.65 -2.16
C VAL A 112 -0.93 14.12 -2.53
N ALA A 113 -0.36 14.38 -3.71
CA ALA A 113 -0.15 15.74 -4.23
C ALA A 113 -1.46 16.51 -4.36
N ALA A 114 -2.52 15.87 -4.85
CA ALA A 114 -3.84 16.49 -4.97
C ALA A 114 -4.39 17.01 -3.63
N VAL A 115 -4.01 16.41 -2.48
CA VAL A 115 -4.40 16.95 -1.16
C VAL A 115 -3.65 18.25 -0.85
N GLY A 116 -2.35 18.31 -1.14
CA GLY A 116 -1.55 19.52 -0.99
C GLY A 116 -2.05 20.66 -1.88
N ASP A 117 -2.23 20.38 -3.17
CA ASP A 117 -2.70 21.35 -4.18
C ASP A 117 -4.12 21.85 -3.88
N ALA A 118 -4.95 21.01 -3.27
CA ALA A 118 -6.31 21.38 -2.87
C ALA A 118 -6.36 22.46 -1.78
N PHE A 119 -5.33 22.54 -0.91
CA PHE A 119 -5.24 23.63 0.06
C PHE A 119 -5.01 24.98 -0.61
N GLU A 120 -4.20 25.02 -1.68
CA GLU A 120 -3.90 26.25 -2.41
C GLU A 120 -5.09 26.73 -3.25
N SER A 121 -5.82 25.79 -3.86
CA SER A 121 -6.90 26.11 -4.83
C SER A 121 -8.28 26.33 -4.19
N GLY A 122 -8.58 25.71 -3.05
CA GLY A 122 -9.92 25.81 -2.43
C GLY A 122 -9.97 25.51 -0.94
N GLY A 123 -8.82 25.55 -0.26
CA GLY A 123 -8.69 25.41 1.18
C GLY A 123 -9.16 24.06 1.73
N LEU A 124 -9.46 24.04 3.04
CA LEU A 124 -9.77 22.82 3.77
C LEU A 124 -10.92 21.99 3.17
N ALA A 125 -11.96 22.64 2.66
CA ALA A 125 -13.12 21.93 2.09
C ALA A 125 -12.74 21.10 0.86
N GLN A 126 -11.84 21.61 0.01
CA GLN A 126 -11.35 20.86 -1.15
C GLN A 126 -10.33 19.81 -0.74
N ALA A 127 -9.45 20.13 0.22
CA ALA A 127 -8.48 19.17 0.75
C ALA A 127 -9.16 17.96 1.42
N ARG A 128 -10.28 18.17 2.12
CA ARG A 128 -11.12 17.08 2.65
C ARG A 128 -11.70 16.18 1.56
N ARG A 129 -12.11 16.74 0.42
CA ARG A 129 -12.58 15.94 -0.72
C ARG A 129 -11.46 15.13 -1.36
N ALA A 130 -10.28 15.74 -1.50
CA ALA A 130 -9.11 15.05 -2.04
C ALA A 130 -8.64 13.92 -1.13
N VAL A 131 -8.50 14.20 0.18
CA VAL A 131 -8.01 13.20 1.14
C VAL A 131 -8.98 12.02 1.31
N ALA A 132 -10.28 12.24 1.10
CA ALA A 132 -11.32 11.20 1.09
C ALA A 132 -11.00 10.03 0.15
N MET A 133 -10.25 10.29 -0.91
CA MET A 133 -9.88 9.29 -1.90
C MET A 133 -8.77 8.34 -1.43
N ILE A 134 -8.05 8.69 -0.35
CA ILE A 134 -6.88 7.95 0.15
C ILE A 134 -6.97 7.59 1.63
N VAL A 135 -8.09 7.87 2.30
CA VAL A 135 -8.30 7.53 3.71
C VAL A 135 -9.60 6.75 3.89
N GLY A 136 -9.58 5.78 4.80
CA GLY A 136 -10.77 5.03 5.22
C GLY A 136 -11.58 5.67 6.36
N ARG A 137 -11.31 6.94 6.71
CA ARG A 137 -11.99 7.67 7.81
C ARG A 137 -12.79 8.84 7.29
N ASP A 138 -13.84 9.24 8.02
CA ASP A 138 -14.68 10.38 7.64
C ASP A 138 -13.84 11.68 7.52
N PRO A 139 -13.67 12.24 6.31
CA PRO A 139 -12.89 13.45 6.11
C PRO A 139 -13.55 14.70 6.71
N ALA A 140 -14.87 14.68 6.94
CA ALA A 140 -15.58 15.83 7.48
C ALA A 140 -15.18 16.17 8.92
N SER A 141 -14.70 15.17 9.68
CA SER A 141 -14.23 15.35 11.05
C SER A 141 -12.81 15.93 11.17
N LEU A 142 -12.06 16.00 10.06
CA LEU A 142 -10.64 16.37 10.06
C LEU A 142 -10.44 17.88 9.91
N ASP A 143 -9.77 18.52 10.86
CA ASP A 143 -9.23 19.88 10.65
C ASP A 143 -8.04 19.87 9.67
N GLU A 144 -7.45 21.03 9.39
CA GLU A 144 -6.32 21.16 8.46
C GLU A 144 -5.15 20.26 8.83
N THR A 145 -4.77 20.27 10.12
CA THR A 145 -3.76 19.38 10.68
C THR A 145 -4.12 17.91 10.47
N GLY A 146 -5.36 17.53 10.76
CA GLY A 146 -5.86 16.17 10.59
C GLY A 146 -5.83 15.70 9.15
N VAL A 147 -6.15 16.57 8.18
CA VAL A 147 -6.05 16.29 6.75
C VAL A 147 -4.60 16.11 6.31
N CYS A 148 -3.69 17.02 6.70
CA CYS A 148 -2.27 16.93 6.36
C CYS A 148 -1.65 15.66 6.95
N ARG A 149 -1.92 15.40 8.22
CA ARG A 149 -1.48 14.17 8.90
C ARG A 149 -2.02 12.93 8.20
N ALA A 150 -3.30 12.90 7.82
CA ALA A 150 -3.88 11.78 7.09
C ALA A 150 -3.19 11.51 5.75
N ALA A 151 -2.89 12.56 4.99
CA ALA A 151 -2.21 12.41 3.70
C ALA A 151 -0.79 11.86 3.88
N VAL A 152 -0.06 12.31 4.92
CA VAL A 152 1.29 11.81 5.24
C VAL A 152 1.25 10.34 5.72
N GLU A 153 0.29 9.99 6.59
CA GLU A 153 0.05 8.62 7.04
C GLU A 153 -0.24 7.70 5.85
N SER A 154 -1.23 8.07 5.03
CA SER A 154 -1.60 7.32 3.82
C SER A 154 -0.44 7.22 2.82
N CYS A 155 0.39 8.26 2.69
CA CYS A 155 1.57 8.22 1.83
C CYS A 155 2.57 7.16 2.27
N ALA A 156 2.82 7.03 3.58
CA ALA A 156 3.77 6.08 4.12
C ALA A 156 3.22 4.64 4.07
N GLU A 157 1.99 4.43 4.50
CA GLU A 157 1.32 3.12 4.48
C GLU A 157 1.20 2.58 3.04
N ASN A 158 0.69 3.39 2.10
CA ASN A 158 0.52 2.94 0.72
C ASN A 158 1.82 2.82 -0.07
N PHE A 159 2.92 3.43 0.40
CA PHE A 159 4.24 3.12 -0.18
C PHE A 159 4.63 1.67 0.10
N SER A 160 4.33 1.15 1.30
CA SER A 160 4.50 -0.27 1.61
C SER A 160 3.60 -1.12 0.73
N ASP A 161 2.29 -0.88 0.78
CA ASP A 161 1.31 -1.83 0.27
C ASP A 161 1.10 -1.73 -1.25
N GLY A 162 1.27 -0.52 -1.79
CA GLY A 162 1.06 -0.23 -3.21
C GLY A 162 2.31 -0.32 -4.07
N VAL A 163 3.51 -0.27 -3.48
CA VAL A 163 4.78 -0.20 -4.24
C VAL A 163 5.77 -1.26 -3.78
N VAL A 164 6.17 -1.24 -2.51
CA VAL A 164 7.27 -2.09 -2.02
C VAL A 164 6.88 -3.56 -1.98
N ALA A 165 5.73 -3.88 -1.39
CA ALA A 165 5.25 -5.25 -1.26
C ALA A 165 4.93 -5.93 -2.60
N PRO A 166 4.17 -5.33 -3.54
CA PRO A 166 3.91 -5.96 -4.83
C PRO A 166 5.21 -6.19 -5.63
N ALA A 167 6.15 -5.23 -5.64
CA ALA A 167 7.45 -5.40 -6.27
C ALA A 167 8.31 -6.47 -5.58
N PHE A 168 8.27 -6.56 -4.25
CA PHE A 168 8.98 -7.58 -3.48
C PHE A 168 8.51 -8.99 -3.84
N TRP A 169 7.18 -9.21 -3.88
CA TRP A 169 6.64 -10.51 -4.24
C TRP A 169 6.81 -10.83 -5.73
N PHE A 170 6.83 -9.83 -6.61
CA PHE A 170 7.24 -10.02 -8.00
C PHE A 170 8.71 -10.42 -8.12
N ALA A 171 9.62 -9.78 -7.39
CA ALA A 171 11.04 -10.10 -7.42
C ALA A 171 11.30 -11.56 -7.01
N LEU A 172 10.56 -12.06 -6.00
CA LEU A 172 10.71 -13.43 -5.53
C LEU A 172 10.01 -14.46 -6.41
N PHE A 173 8.78 -14.15 -6.83
CA PHE A 173 7.89 -15.13 -7.43
C PHE A 173 7.20 -14.71 -8.74
N GLY A 174 7.72 -13.70 -9.44
CA GLY A 174 7.19 -13.24 -10.72
C GLY A 174 5.73 -12.78 -10.65
N LEU A 175 5.00 -12.95 -11.74
CA LEU A 175 3.57 -12.63 -11.79
C LEU A 175 2.73 -13.39 -10.74
N PRO A 176 2.95 -14.70 -10.46
CA PRO A 176 2.25 -15.39 -9.38
C PRO A 176 2.34 -14.68 -8.04
N GLY A 177 3.55 -14.27 -7.63
CA GLY A 177 3.76 -13.56 -6.36
C GLY A 177 3.01 -12.24 -6.30
N LEU A 178 3.17 -11.44 -7.36
CA LEU A 178 2.49 -10.15 -7.49
C LEU A 178 0.97 -10.28 -7.38
N LEU A 179 0.38 -11.21 -8.13
CA LEU A 179 -1.07 -11.39 -8.15
C LEU A 179 -1.61 -11.95 -6.83
N ILE A 180 -0.92 -12.93 -6.23
CA ILE A 180 -1.29 -13.46 -4.91
C ILE A 180 -1.29 -12.33 -3.89
N TYR A 181 -0.21 -11.54 -3.84
CA TYR A 181 -0.12 -10.42 -2.92
C TYR A 181 -1.27 -9.43 -3.15
N LYS A 182 -1.50 -9.00 -4.39
CA LYS A 182 -2.51 -7.98 -4.67
C LYS A 182 -3.92 -8.45 -4.34
N VAL A 183 -4.24 -9.71 -4.60
CA VAL A 183 -5.55 -10.27 -4.27
C VAL A 183 -5.74 -10.35 -2.75
N VAL A 184 -4.72 -10.76 -2.00
CA VAL A 184 -4.78 -10.81 -0.52
C VAL A 184 -4.91 -9.40 0.07
N ASN A 185 -4.12 -8.45 -0.40
CA ASN A 185 -4.16 -7.06 0.05
C ASN A 185 -5.51 -6.38 -0.28
N THR A 186 -6.07 -6.67 -1.45
CA THR A 186 -7.42 -6.21 -1.81
C THR A 186 -8.49 -6.87 -0.93
N ALA A 187 -8.33 -8.15 -0.60
CA ALA A 187 -9.25 -8.85 0.29
C ALA A 187 -9.22 -8.28 1.71
N ASP A 188 -8.04 -7.98 2.27
CA ASP A 188 -7.94 -7.32 3.58
C ASP A 188 -8.62 -5.93 3.57
N SER A 189 -8.35 -5.14 2.53
CA SER A 189 -8.96 -3.81 2.36
C SER A 189 -10.48 -3.83 2.20
N MET A 190 -11.08 -4.94 1.74
CA MET A 190 -12.53 -5.04 1.52
C MET A 190 -13.27 -5.76 2.64
N VAL A 191 -12.67 -6.82 3.19
CA VAL A 191 -13.33 -7.71 4.16
C VAL A 191 -12.50 -7.95 5.41
N GLY A 192 -11.26 -7.47 5.53
CA GLY A 192 -10.41 -7.65 6.72
C GLY A 192 -10.73 -6.73 7.91
N HIS A 193 -11.69 -5.82 7.73
CA HIS A 193 -12.05 -4.83 8.75
C HIS A 193 -12.70 -5.49 9.97
N ARG A 194 -12.39 -4.99 11.18
CA ARG A 194 -13.01 -5.44 12.43
C ARG A 194 -14.39 -4.83 12.64
N THR A 195 -15.31 -5.17 11.75
CA THR A 195 -16.75 -4.88 11.87
C THR A 195 -17.49 -6.14 12.27
N GLU A 196 -18.69 -6.01 12.85
CA GLU A 196 -19.55 -7.16 13.17
C GLU A 196 -19.81 -8.05 11.93
N ARG A 197 -19.92 -7.43 10.75
CA ARG A 197 -20.08 -8.12 9.48
C ARG A 197 -18.84 -8.88 9.03
N HIS A 198 -17.64 -8.38 9.29
CA HIS A 198 -16.42 -8.86 8.63
C HIS A 198 -15.42 -9.56 9.55
N GLU A 199 -15.50 -9.35 10.87
CA GLU A 199 -14.53 -9.89 11.84
C GLU A 199 -14.32 -11.41 11.73
N ALA A 200 -15.40 -12.17 11.53
CA ALA A 200 -15.31 -13.62 11.37
C ALA A 200 -14.87 -14.03 9.95
N PHE A 201 -15.47 -13.45 8.91
CA PHE A 201 -15.25 -13.85 7.52
C PHE A 201 -13.89 -13.39 6.98
N GLY A 202 -13.49 -12.15 7.29
CA GLY A 202 -12.23 -11.56 6.83
C GLY A 202 -10.98 -12.04 7.55
N TRP A 203 -11.13 -12.76 8.66
CA TRP A 203 -10.02 -13.11 9.55
C TRP A 203 -8.83 -13.77 8.83
N ALA A 204 -9.10 -14.69 7.91
CA ALA A 204 -8.05 -15.40 7.19
C ALA A 204 -7.30 -14.48 6.21
N ALA A 205 -8.01 -13.61 5.47
CA ALA A 205 -7.41 -12.64 4.57
C ALA A 205 -6.54 -11.64 5.33
N ALA A 206 -7.05 -11.08 6.44
CA ALA A 206 -6.31 -10.12 7.27
C ALA A 206 -5.03 -10.73 7.85
N ARG A 207 -5.08 -11.97 8.35
CA ARG A 207 -3.89 -12.65 8.89
C ARG A 207 -2.87 -13.01 7.81
N LEU A 208 -3.34 -13.35 6.61
CA LEU A 208 -2.44 -13.63 5.49
C LEU A 208 -1.78 -12.34 4.99
N ASP A 209 -2.53 -11.25 4.86
CA ASP A 209 -1.98 -9.93 4.51
C ASP A 209 -0.93 -9.48 5.54
N ASP A 210 -1.27 -9.57 6.84
CA ASP A 210 -0.33 -9.28 7.93
C ASP A 210 0.98 -10.06 7.75
N GLY A 211 0.90 -11.34 7.38
CA GLY A 211 2.07 -12.20 7.12
C GLY A 211 2.85 -11.79 5.87
N LEU A 212 2.17 -11.48 4.77
CA LEU A 212 2.79 -11.10 3.50
C LEU A 212 3.47 -9.72 3.57
N ASN A 213 3.01 -8.83 4.46
CA ASN A 213 3.57 -7.50 4.65
C ASN A 213 4.66 -7.41 5.73
N LEU A 214 5.00 -8.51 6.43
CA LEU A 214 6.04 -8.50 7.48
C LEU A 214 7.38 -7.96 6.98
N VAL A 215 7.90 -8.51 5.88
CA VAL A 215 9.19 -8.07 5.30
C VAL A 215 9.03 -6.76 4.51
N PRO A 216 8.05 -6.63 3.61
CA PRO A 216 7.86 -5.40 2.84
C PRO A 216 7.68 -4.13 3.68
N ALA A 217 6.91 -4.17 4.77
CA ALA A 217 6.68 -2.98 5.59
C ALA A 217 7.96 -2.49 6.27
N ARG A 218 8.83 -3.41 6.71
CA ARG A 218 10.14 -3.09 7.29
C ARG A 218 11.10 -2.55 6.25
N LEU A 219 11.10 -3.15 5.05
CA LEU A 219 11.88 -2.65 3.92
C LEU A 219 11.43 -1.23 3.56
N SER A 220 10.12 -0.97 3.54
CA SER A 220 9.54 0.35 3.26
C SER A 220 9.96 1.39 4.28
N GLY A 221 9.86 1.06 5.57
CA GLY A 221 10.34 1.94 6.64
C GLY A 221 11.85 2.22 6.55
N LEU A 222 12.67 1.22 6.18
CA LEU A 222 14.10 1.41 5.96
C LEU A 222 14.36 2.36 4.79
N LEU A 223 13.68 2.18 3.65
CA LEU A 223 13.81 3.04 2.47
C LEU A 223 13.40 4.49 2.79
N ILE A 224 12.30 4.68 3.53
CA ILE A 224 11.85 6.00 4.03
C ILE A 224 12.90 6.62 4.96
N ALA A 225 13.47 5.84 5.88
CA ALA A 225 14.51 6.34 6.78
C ALA A 225 15.76 6.78 6.00
N VAL A 226 16.20 5.99 5.00
CA VAL A 226 17.35 6.35 4.14
C VAL A 226 17.05 7.60 3.32
N ALA A 227 15.79 7.80 2.90
CA ALA A 227 15.34 8.99 2.18
C ALA A 227 15.19 10.25 3.06
N ALA A 228 15.22 10.14 4.40
CA ALA A 228 15.03 11.26 5.31
C ALA A 228 15.92 12.51 5.05
N PRO A 229 17.21 12.39 4.68
CA PRO A 229 18.06 13.55 4.37
C PRO A 229 17.51 14.45 3.25
N ALA A 230 16.70 13.91 2.32
CA ALA A 230 16.11 14.69 1.23
C ALA A 230 15.15 15.81 1.68
N VAL A 231 14.70 15.75 2.93
CA VAL A 231 13.78 16.71 3.56
C VAL A 231 14.35 17.33 4.83
N GLY A 232 15.67 17.28 5.00
CA GLY A 232 16.40 17.79 6.17
C GLY A 232 16.30 16.89 7.41
N GLY A 233 15.70 15.71 7.29
CA GLY A 233 15.68 14.69 8.33
C GLY A 233 17.03 13.97 8.45
N ARG A 234 17.20 13.17 9.51
CA ARG A 234 18.42 12.36 9.70
C ARG A 234 18.09 10.88 9.62
N PHE A 235 18.79 10.14 8.77
CA PHE A 235 18.64 8.69 8.61
C PHE A 235 18.61 7.95 9.95
N ILE A 236 19.63 8.14 10.80
CA ILE A 236 19.74 7.42 12.08
C ILE A 236 18.57 7.76 13.03
N ALA A 237 18.10 9.00 13.04
CA ALA A 237 16.98 9.39 13.90
C ALA A 237 15.67 8.77 13.41
N ALA A 238 15.41 8.80 12.10
CA ALA A 238 14.23 8.17 11.50
C ALA A 238 14.23 6.65 11.73
N LEU A 239 15.38 5.99 11.61
CA LEU A 239 15.53 4.56 11.87
C LEU A 239 15.30 4.21 13.35
N GLN A 240 15.86 4.98 14.28
CA GLN A 240 15.65 4.78 15.71
C GLN A 240 14.18 4.96 16.09
N LEU A 241 13.52 6.00 15.56
CA LEU A 241 12.09 6.23 15.76
C LEU A 241 11.24 5.11 15.19
N MET A 242 11.55 4.65 13.97
CA MET A 242 10.90 3.49 13.36
C MET A 242 10.93 2.27 14.29
N VAL A 243 12.13 1.87 14.74
CA VAL A 243 12.29 0.68 15.58
C VAL A 243 11.59 0.85 16.95
N ARG A 244 11.63 2.06 17.52
CA ARG A 244 11.02 2.36 18.82
C ARG A 244 9.50 2.34 18.75
N ASP A 245 8.91 2.99 17.74
CA ASP A 245 7.48 3.34 17.75
C ASP A 245 6.62 2.45 16.84
N ALA A 246 7.19 1.72 15.88
CA ALA A 246 6.38 0.94 14.91
C ALA A 246 5.37 -0.02 15.57
N ARG A 247 5.70 -0.56 16.75
CA ARG A 247 4.82 -1.48 17.50
C ARG A 247 3.69 -0.79 18.28
N LEU A 248 3.69 0.53 18.36
CA LEU A 248 2.60 1.30 18.96
C LEU A 248 1.39 1.37 18.02
N HIS A 249 1.59 1.13 16.72
CA HIS A 249 0.50 1.11 15.75
C HIS A 249 -0.35 -0.16 15.88
N ARG A 250 -1.64 -0.04 15.60
CA ARG A 250 -2.61 -1.16 15.68
C ARG A 250 -2.31 -2.28 14.68
N SER A 251 -1.82 -1.91 13.50
CA SER A 251 -1.39 -2.87 12.47
C SER A 251 0.06 -3.25 12.74
N PRO A 252 0.41 -4.55 12.67
CA PRO A 252 1.77 -5.03 12.88
C PRO A 252 2.76 -4.52 11.82
N ASN A 253 2.24 -3.99 10.70
CA ASN A 253 3.00 -3.60 9.52
C ASN A 253 2.99 -2.08 9.28
N ALA A 254 1.82 -1.42 9.27
CA ALA A 254 1.72 -0.01 8.89
C ALA A 254 2.53 0.94 9.79
N GLY A 255 2.77 0.56 11.06
CA GLY A 255 3.59 1.36 11.97
C GLY A 255 5.06 1.50 11.53
N TRP A 256 5.60 0.58 10.74
CA TRP A 256 6.99 0.64 10.27
C TRP A 256 7.24 1.81 9.29
N PRO A 257 6.55 1.90 8.14
CA PRO A 257 6.72 3.04 7.25
C PRO A 257 6.24 4.36 7.88
N GLU A 258 5.14 4.36 8.64
CA GLU A 258 4.64 5.58 9.28
C GLU A 258 5.61 6.15 10.33
N ALA A 259 6.19 5.31 11.21
CA ALA A 259 7.13 5.79 12.22
C ALA A 259 8.44 6.29 11.57
N ALA A 260 8.89 5.67 10.48
CA ALA A 260 10.01 6.17 9.69
C ALA A 260 9.69 7.54 9.06
N MET A 261 8.48 7.73 8.53
CA MET A 261 8.03 9.00 7.94
C MET A 261 7.90 10.09 9.01
N ALA A 262 7.34 9.75 10.17
CA ALA A 262 7.26 10.62 11.34
C ALA A 262 8.64 11.14 11.73
N GLY A 263 9.64 10.25 11.78
CA GLY A 263 11.03 10.60 12.08
C GLY A 263 11.73 11.37 10.96
N ALA A 264 11.43 11.09 9.70
CA ALA A 264 11.98 11.82 8.55
C ALA A 264 11.50 13.28 8.51
N LEU A 265 10.23 13.52 8.85
CA LEU A 265 9.61 14.85 8.80
C LEU A 265 9.70 15.62 10.12
N GLY A 266 9.95 14.93 11.24
CA GLY A 266 9.91 15.50 12.59
C GLY A 266 8.48 15.69 13.12
N LEU A 267 7.53 14.91 12.60
CA LEU A 267 6.10 14.99 12.94
C LEU A 267 5.71 13.94 13.96
N ALA A 268 4.66 14.22 14.73
CA ALA A 268 3.91 13.22 15.47
C ALA A 268 2.76 12.71 14.60
N LEU A 269 2.86 11.45 14.15
CA LEU A 269 1.84 10.79 13.31
C LEU A 269 1.00 9.82 14.16
N ALA A 270 -0.04 9.25 13.56
CA ALA A 270 -1.09 8.51 14.24
C ALA A 270 -1.74 9.38 15.34
N GLY A 271 -1.73 8.90 16.58
CA GLY A 271 -2.37 9.59 17.69
C GLY A 271 -3.90 9.47 17.65
N PRO A 272 -4.60 10.21 18.54
CA PRO A 272 -6.04 10.09 18.67
C PRO A 272 -6.77 10.43 17.36
N ARG A 273 -7.69 9.55 16.98
CA ARG A 273 -8.54 9.67 15.78
C ARG A 273 -9.99 9.88 16.20
N ARG A 274 -10.66 10.84 15.56
CA ARG A 274 -12.09 11.09 15.75
C ARG A 274 -12.88 10.50 14.59
N TYR A 275 -13.60 9.41 14.85
CA TYR A 275 -14.64 8.89 13.97
C TYR A 275 -15.98 9.51 14.35
N ALA A 276 -16.96 9.45 13.45
CA ALA A 276 -18.28 10.06 13.63
C ALA A 276 -18.94 9.72 14.99
N GLU A 277 -18.72 8.50 15.49
CA GLU A 277 -19.34 8.01 16.73
C GLU A 277 -18.35 7.64 17.85
N LYS A 278 -17.02 7.70 17.60
CA LYS A 278 -16.02 7.24 18.58
C LYS A 278 -14.67 7.96 18.46
N MET A 279 -14.09 8.31 19.60
CA MET A 279 -12.69 8.68 19.69
C MET A 279 -11.86 7.41 19.92
N VAL A 280 -10.88 7.17 19.06
CA VAL A 280 -9.91 6.08 19.23
C VAL A 280 -8.63 6.72 19.72
N ASP A 281 -8.25 6.40 20.96
CA ASP A 281 -7.06 6.92 21.62
C ASP A 281 -5.82 6.09 21.23
N ASP A 282 -5.46 6.16 19.95
CA ASP A 282 -4.24 5.52 19.48
C ASP A 282 -3.00 6.30 19.96
N PRO A 283 -1.90 5.62 20.32
CA PRO A 283 -0.65 6.30 20.64
C PRO A 283 -0.11 7.09 19.45
N PHE A 284 0.60 8.19 19.73
CA PHE A 284 1.38 8.88 18.72
C PHE A 284 2.65 8.11 18.36
N LEU A 285 2.94 8.00 17.07
CA LEU A 285 4.28 7.72 16.57
C LEU A 285 5.07 9.02 16.62
N ASN A 286 6.27 8.99 17.20
CA ASN A 286 7.09 10.17 17.49
C ASN A 286 6.32 11.21 18.33
N ARG A 287 5.89 10.83 19.55
CA ARG A 287 5.06 11.65 20.47
C ARG A 287 5.57 13.08 20.71
N ASP A 288 6.90 13.25 20.73
CA ASP A 288 7.58 14.52 20.97
C ASP A 288 7.77 15.35 19.68
N GLY A 289 7.42 14.78 18.54
CA GLY A 289 7.39 15.46 17.24
C GLY A 289 6.30 16.54 17.17
N ARG A 290 6.43 17.36 16.13
CA ARG A 290 5.49 18.44 15.84
C ARG A 290 4.11 17.89 15.51
N LYS A 291 3.06 18.40 16.15
CA LYS A 291 1.67 17.89 16.01
C LYS A 291 0.86 18.67 14.97
N ASP A 292 1.23 19.91 14.70
CA ASP A 292 0.66 20.84 13.74
C ASP A 292 1.19 20.56 12.33
N ALA A 293 0.91 19.37 11.78
CA ALA A 293 1.20 19.06 10.38
C ALA A 293 0.52 20.08 9.45
N ASP A 294 1.25 20.57 8.46
CA ASP A 294 0.76 21.59 7.52
C ASP A 294 0.94 21.15 6.05
N PRO A 295 0.37 21.87 5.06
CA PRO A 295 0.45 21.46 3.66
C PRO A 295 1.88 21.32 3.11
N LYS A 296 2.89 21.97 3.70
CA LYS A 296 4.29 21.80 3.27
C LYS A 296 4.82 20.43 3.64
N ASP A 297 4.30 19.81 4.72
CA ASP A 297 4.71 18.46 5.10
C ASP A 297 4.21 17.40 4.13
N ILE A 298 3.06 17.62 3.46
CA ILE A 298 2.60 16.74 2.37
C ILE A 298 3.65 16.72 1.25
N HIS A 299 4.11 17.91 0.83
CA HIS A 299 5.15 18.04 -0.20
C HIS A 299 6.49 17.43 0.24
N ARG A 300 6.85 17.54 1.51
CA ARG A 300 8.03 16.87 2.06
C ARG A 300 7.84 15.35 2.04
N ALA A 301 6.68 14.81 2.44
CA ALA A 301 6.39 13.38 2.36
C ALA A 301 6.49 12.85 0.93
N LEU A 302 5.97 13.60 -0.06
CA LEU A 302 6.12 13.28 -1.48
C LEU A 302 7.58 13.25 -1.94
N ARG A 303 8.41 14.16 -1.45
CA ARG A 303 9.86 14.12 -1.75
C ARG A 303 10.52 12.87 -1.17
N VAL A 304 10.15 12.48 0.05
CA VAL A 304 10.60 11.22 0.66
C VAL A 304 10.13 10.03 -0.19
N LEU A 305 8.87 10.02 -0.63
CA LEU A 305 8.30 8.98 -1.50
C LEU A 305 9.10 8.82 -2.81
N ILE A 306 9.40 9.93 -3.50
CA ILE A 306 10.19 9.90 -4.75
C ILE A 306 11.57 9.28 -4.49
N VAL A 307 12.29 9.77 -3.48
CA VAL A 307 13.64 9.27 -3.17
C VAL A 307 13.61 7.82 -2.73
N ALA A 308 12.65 7.42 -1.89
CA ALA A 308 12.47 6.04 -1.45
C ALA A 308 12.14 5.11 -2.63
N SER A 309 11.36 5.56 -3.61
CA SER A 309 11.06 4.82 -4.83
C SER A 309 12.30 4.61 -5.71
N VAL A 310 13.15 5.64 -5.85
CA VAL A 310 14.43 5.52 -6.56
C VAL A 310 15.37 4.55 -5.84
N LEU A 311 15.45 4.61 -4.51
CA LEU A 311 16.25 3.68 -3.71
C LEU A 311 15.74 2.24 -3.84
N HIS A 312 14.42 2.06 -3.89
CA HIS A 312 13.79 0.76 -4.08
C HIS A 312 14.11 0.14 -5.44
N ALA A 313 14.02 0.92 -6.52
CA ALA A 313 14.48 0.49 -7.84
C ALA A 313 16.00 0.21 -7.84
N GLY A 314 16.79 1.08 -7.19
CA GLY A 314 18.24 0.90 -7.04
C GLY A 314 18.62 -0.41 -6.33
N LEU A 315 17.84 -0.85 -5.33
CA LEU A 315 18.03 -2.14 -4.68
C LEU A 315 17.94 -3.29 -5.68
N TYR A 316 16.93 -3.31 -6.55
CA TYR A 316 16.80 -4.37 -7.56
C TYR A 316 17.87 -4.27 -8.64
N ALA A 317 18.27 -3.06 -9.04
CA ALA A 317 19.37 -2.87 -9.99
C ALA A 317 20.70 -3.41 -9.44
N LEU A 318 20.99 -3.21 -8.15
CA LEU A 318 22.16 -3.80 -7.50
C LEU A 318 22.08 -5.33 -7.47
N LEU A 319 20.90 -5.90 -7.23
CA LEU A 319 20.70 -7.35 -7.26
C LEU A 319 20.89 -7.94 -8.67
N VAL A 320 20.52 -7.22 -9.74
CA VAL A 320 20.79 -7.62 -11.14
C VAL A 320 22.30 -7.71 -11.41
N VAL A 321 23.11 -6.82 -10.82
CA VAL A 321 24.56 -6.82 -11.06
C VAL A 321 25.26 -7.88 -10.20
N ALA A 322 24.69 -8.22 -9.05
CA ALA A 322 25.29 -9.14 -8.09
C ALA A 322 25.06 -10.63 -8.42
N PHE A 323 24.06 -10.96 -9.26
CA PHE A 323 23.66 -12.32 -9.61
C PHE A 323 23.62 -12.51 -11.13
#